data_AF-A0A6A3E9X0-F1
#
_entry.id   AF-A0A6A3E9X0-F1
#
_cell.length_a   1.000
_cell.length_b   1.000
_cell.length_c   1.000
_cell.angle_alpha   90.00
_cell.angle_beta   90.00
_cell.angle_gamma   90.00
#
_symmetry.space_group_name_H-M   'P 1'
#
loop_
_entity.id
_entity.type
_entity.pdbx_description
1 polymer ?
#
loop_
_entity_poly.entity_id
_entity_poly.type
_entity_poly.pdbx_seq_one_letter_code
_entity_poly.pdbx_strand_id
1 'polypeptide(L)'
;MSAGSATVGQQDVVSLLKENGIGQRSVSSVWSKIYRIERQWENANAWLKNSGLLDAYQAGEVDDEIRASVNKLCPRFDWVSPVFRNARMGTDEAAATDEHEAADDSDSEHGSQLVTQKAAMTTKESAKKFDIDDEGHQHRQKLFQCEYEAKRAQADVEIVCARVLGRQRLLNAGVDPKVVDDVLPSA
;
A
#
# COMPACT_ATOMS: atom_id res chain seq x y z
N MET A 1 -25.32 17.87 1.55
CA MET A 1 -24.54 17.39 0.39
C MET A 1 -23.07 17.67 0.69
N SER A 2 -22.32 16.67 1.16
CA SER A 2 -20.90 16.83 1.51
C SER A 2 -20.07 15.95 0.58
N ALA A 3 -19.49 16.57 -0.44
CA ALA A 3 -18.61 15.93 -1.43
C ALA A 3 -17.22 16.62 -1.47
N GLY A 4 -16.83 17.27 -0.37
CA GLY A 4 -15.60 18.09 -0.30
C GLY A 4 -14.39 17.42 0.35
N SER A 5 -14.55 16.26 1.02
CA SER A 5 -13.46 15.65 1.79
C SER A 5 -12.63 14.64 0.98
N ALA A 6 -13.26 13.90 0.05
CA ALA A 6 -12.59 12.84 -0.68
C ALA A 6 -11.58 13.32 -1.74
N THR A 7 -11.76 14.51 -2.31
CA THR A 7 -10.90 15.03 -3.40
C THR A 7 -9.60 15.65 -2.91
N VAL A 8 -9.60 16.22 -1.70
CA VAL A 8 -8.42 16.91 -1.14
C VAL A 8 -7.30 15.90 -0.87
N GLY A 9 -7.59 14.82 -0.12
CA GLY A 9 -6.58 13.78 0.13
C GLY A 9 -6.08 13.06 -1.13
N GLN A 10 -6.89 12.97 -2.20
CA GLN A 10 -6.49 12.36 -3.47
C GLN A 10 -5.51 13.24 -4.27
N GLN A 11 -5.73 14.55 -4.26
CA GLN A 11 -4.84 15.51 -4.90
C GLN A 11 -3.52 15.58 -4.14
N ASP A 12 -3.55 15.52 -2.81
CA ASP A 12 -2.36 15.53 -1.95
C ASP A 12 -1.44 14.33 -2.22
N VAL A 13 -2.00 13.12 -2.37
CA VAL A 13 -1.21 11.94 -2.71
C VAL A 13 -0.58 12.07 -4.11
N VAL A 14 -1.30 12.65 -5.08
CA VAL A 14 -0.75 12.87 -6.42
C VAL A 14 0.34 13.95 -6.41
N SER A 15 0.18 15.01 -5.63
CA SER A 15 1.20 16.04 -5.43
C SER A 15 2.47 15.45 -4.80
N LEU A 16 2.32 14.64 -3.75
CA LEU A 16 3.45 13.96 -3.11
C LEU A 16 4.14 12.99 -4.08
N LEU A 17 3.39 12.24 -4.88
CA LEU A 17 3.96 11.35 -5.90
C LEU A 17 4.74 12.13 -6.97
N LYS A 18 4.25 13.29 -7.39
CA LYS A 18 4.94 14.18 -8.34
C LYS A 18 6.22 14.75 -7.75
N GLU A 19 6.19 15.20 -6.50
CA GLU A 19 7.37 15.70 -5.77
C GLU A 19 8.46 14.63 -5.65
N ASN A 20 8.08 13.36 -5.57
CA ASN A 20 8.99 12.21 -5.55
C ASN A 20 9.33 11.67 -6.96
N GLY A 21 9.08 12.44 -8.02
CA GLY A 21 9.47 12.10 -9.39
C GLY A 21 8.52 11.13 -10.13
N ILE A 22 7.38 10.77 -9.53
CA ILE A 22 6.38 9.88 -10.12
C ILE A 22 5.28 10.71 -10.78
N GLY A 23 5.62 11.39 -11.89
CA GLY A 23 4.73 12.35 -12.56
C GLY A 23 3.69 11.76 -13.51
N GLN A 24 3.83 10.50 -13.91
CA GLN A 24 3.02 9.87 -14.97
C GLN A 24 1.66 9.31 -14.48
N ARG A 25 1.30 9.51 -13.21
CA ARG A 25 0.09 8.91 -12.64
C ARG A 25 -1.07 9.91 -12.58
N SER A 26 -2.24 9.46 -13.06
CA SER A 26 -3.50 10.19 -12.88
C SER A 26 -4.09 9.94 -11.48
N VAL A 27 -4.89 10.90 -11.00
CA VAL A 27 -5.61 10.80 -9.71
C VAL A 27 -6.44 9.52 -9.64
N SER A 28 -7.18 9.20 -10.70
CA SER A 28 -7.99 7.98 -10.78
C SER A 28 -7.15 6.71 -10.71
N SER A 29 -5.98 6.68 -11.38
CA SER A 29 -5.08 5.52 -11.36
C SER A 29 -4.47 5.30 -9.97
N VAL A 30 -4.09 6.38 -9.29
CA VAL A 30 -3.61 6.34 -7.91
C VAL A 30 -4.71 5.82 -7.00
N TRP A 31 -5.93 6.36 -7.11
CA TRP A 31 -7.06 5.96 -6.29
C TRP A 31 -7.45 4.49 -6.50
N SER A 32 -7.59 4.04 -7.74
CA SER A 32 -7.87 2.63 -8.03
C SER A 32 -6.82 1.69 -7.45
N LYS A 33 -5.55 2.13 -7.37
CA LYS A 33 -4.48 1.34 -6.78
C LYS A 33 -4.54 1.33 -5.25
N ILE A 34 -4.84 2.46 -4.61
CA ILE A 34 -5.08 2.53 -3.15
C ILE A 34 -6.26 1.66 -2.77
N TYR A 35 -7.40 1.83 -3.46
CA TYR A 35 -8.61 1.06 -3.24
C TYR A 35 -8.38 -0.46 -3.38
N ARG A 36 -7.59 -0.88 -4.38
CA ARG A 36 -7.23 -2.30 -4.54
C ARG A 36 -6.40 -2.82 -3.35
N ILE A 37 -5.46 -2.02 -2.85
CA ILE A 37 -4.62 -2.39 -1.71
C ILE A 37 -5.47 -2.50 -0.44
N GLU A 38 -6.35 -1.54 -0.20
CA GLU A 38 -7.30 -1.53 0.91
C GLU A 38 -8.18 -2.78 0.88
N ARG A 39 -8.81 -3.08 -0.27
CA ARG A 39 -9.66 -4.26 -0.42
C ARG A 39 -8.90 -5.58 -0.23
N GLN A 40 -7.65 -5.65 -0.69
CA GLN A 40 -6.79 -6.82 -0.45
C GLN A 40 -6.50 -7.01 1.04
N TRP A 41 -6.20 -5.92 1.76
CA TRP A 41 -6.00 -5.96 3.20
C TRP A 41 -7.28 -6.35 3.94
N GLU A 42 -8.42 -5.78 3.58
CA GLU A 42 -9.71 -6.14 4.20
C GLU A 42 -10.05 -7.62 4.02
N ASN A 43 -9.84 -8.16 2.82
CA ASN A 43 -10.07 -9.57 2.54
C ASN A 43 -9.14 -10.47 3.38
N ALA A 44 -7.85 -10.15 3.46
CA ALA A 44 -6.90 -10.88 4.28
C ALA A 44 -7.23 -10.79 5.78
N ASN A 45 -7.62 -9.60 6.25
CA ASN A 45 -7.98 -9.37 7.64
C ASN A 45 -9.29 -10.08 8.01
N ALA A 46 -10.29 -10.07 7.12
CA ALA A 46 -11.53 -10.82 7.30
C ALA A 46 -11.28 -12.33 7.33
N TRP A 47 -10.40 -12.81 6.45
CA TRP A 47 -10.01 -14.22 6.43
C TRP A 47 -9.31 -14.64 7.74
N LEU A 48 -8.38 -13.83 8.25
CA LEU A 48 -7.72 -14.07 9.54
C LEU A 48 -8.70 -14.04 10.72
N LYS A 49 -9.63 -13.08 10.74
CA LYS A 49 -10.68 -12.99 11.77
C LYS A 49 -11.60 -14.21 11.75
N ASN A 50 -12.10 -14.58 10.58
CA ASN A 50 -13.02 -15.70 10.43
C ASN A 50 -12.36 -17.04 10.76
N SER A 51 -11.04 -17.14 10.60
CA SER A 51 -10.26 -18.32 10.94
C SER A 51 -9.82 -18.34 12.42
N GLY A 52 -10.07 -17.28 13.19
CA GLY A 52 -9.60 -17.16 14.58
C GLY A 52 -8.09 -17.01 14.74
N LEU A 53 -7.38 -16.67 13.65
CA LEU A 53 -5.91 -16.64 13.60
C LEU A 53 -5.33 -15.22 13.67
N LEU A 54 -6.18 -14.20 13.80
CA LEU A 54 -5.71 -12.81 13.75
C LEU A 54 -4.70 -12.49 14.84
N ASP A 55 -4.95 -12.89 16.08
CA ASP A 55 -4.06 -12.59 17.21
C ASP A 55 -2.76 -13.39 17.12
N ALA A 56 -2.85 -14.68 16.78
CA ALA A 56 -1.68 -15.53 16.53
C ALA A 56 -0.82 -14.99 15.37
N TYR A 57 -1.45 -14.51 14.30
CA TYR A 57 -0.74 -13.89 13.17
C TYR A 57 -0.01 -12.62 13.60
N GLN A 58 -0.65 -11.79 14.44
CA GLN A 58 -0.03 -10.56 14.96
C GLN A 58 1.10 -10.84 15.96
N ALA A 59 0.98 -11.90 16.76
CA ALA A 59 2.05 -12.36 17.65
C ALA A 59 3.22 -13.02 16.88
N GLY A 60 3.03 -13.34 15.61
CA GLY A 60 4.02 -14.06 14.79
C GLY A 60 4.03 -15.56 15.03
N GLU A 61 3.02 -16.10 15.71
CA GLU A 61 2.86 -17.51 16.11
C GLU A 61 2.08 -18.33 15.07
N VAL A 62 2.18 -17.96 13.80
CA VAL A 62 1.57 -18.68 12.68
C VAL A 62 2.64 -19.37 11.85
N ASP A 63 2.27 -20.54 11.31
CA ASP A 63 3.08 -21.28 10.37
C ASP A 63 3.17 -20.57 8.99
N ASP A 64 4.07 -21.10 8.14
CA ASP A 64 4.34 -20.56 6.83
C ASP A 64 3.18 -20.74 5.84
N GLU A 65 2.29 -21.73 6.05
CA GLU A 65 1.13 -21.96 5.19
C GLU A 65 0.07 -20.86 5.39
N ILE A 66 -0.16 -20.46 6.64
CA ILE A 66 -1.02 -19.33 6.98
C ILE A 66 -0.41 -18.03 6.43
N ARG A 67 0.91 -17.80 6.58
CA ARG A 67 1.58 -16.64 5.96
C ARG A 67 1.45 -16.64 4.44
N ALA A 68 1.65 -17.79 3.80
CA ALA A 68 1.48 -17.92 2.35
C ALA A 68 0.04 -17.62 1.91
N SER A 69 -0.95 -18.03 2.69
CA SER A 69 -2.37 -17.76 2.44
C SER A 69 -2.70 -16.27 2.57
N VAL A 70 -2.18 -15.61 3.61
CA VAL A 70 -2.30 -14.15 3.76
C VAL A 70 -1.59 -13.41 2.62
N ASN A 71 -0.39 -13.85 2.23
CA ASN A 71 0.37 -13.25 1.13
C ASN A 71 -0.36 -13.38 -0.22
N LYS A 72 -1.09 -14.47 -0.46
CA LYS A 72 -1.96 -14.63 -1.65
C LYS A 72 -3.09 -13.61 -1.68
N LEU A 73 -3.69 -13.30 -0.53
CA LEU A 73 -4.79 -12.34 -0.41
C LEU A 73 -4.30 -10.89 -0.45
N CYS A 74 -3.19 -10.61 0.24
CA CYS A 74 -2.58 -9.29 0.35
C CYS A 74 -1.04 -9.42 0.36
N PRO A 75 -0.37 -9.21 -0.79
CA PRO A 75 1.09 -9.37 -0.92
C PRO A 75 1.94 -8.42 -0.08
N ARG A 76 1.32 -7.46 0.60
CA ARG A 76 1.99 -6.47 1.47
C ARG A 76 1.26 -6.30 2.80
N PHE A 77 0.59 -7.35 3.26
CA PHE A 77 -0.25 -7.32 4.46
C PHE A 77 0.46 -6.68 5.66
N ASP A 78 1.66 -7.16 5.98
CA ASP A 78 2.43 -6.70 7.15
C ASP A 78 2.85 -5.23 7.02
N TRP A 79 3.15 -4.77 5.80
CA TRP A 79 3.55 -3.39 5.55
C TRP A 79 2.37 -2.41 5.62
N VAL A 80 1.20 -2.82 5.11
CA VAL A 80 0.01 -1.95 5.11
C VAL A 80 -0.80 -2.04 6.40
N SER A 81 -0.66 -3.13 7.16
CA SER A 81 -1.49 -3.36 8.35
C SER A 81 -1.36 -2.28 9.41
N PRO A 82 -0.17 -1.71 9.72
CA PRO A 82 -0.07 -0.61 10.67
C PRO A 82 -0.87 0.62 10.22
N VAL A 83 -0.81 0.95 8.93
CA VAL A 83 -1.53 2.10 8.35
C VAL A 83 -3.05 1.90 8.46
N PHE A 84 -3.55 0.74 8.03
CA PHE A 84 -5.00 0.47 8.05
C PHE A 84 -5.54 0.19 9.47
N ARG A 85 -4.72 -0.32 10.39
CA ARG A 85 -5.11 -0.51 11.79
C ARG A 85 -5.23 0.83 12.51
N ASN A 86 -4.26 1.71 12.34
CA ASN A 86 -4.26 3.05 12.96
C ASN A 86 -5.39 3.92 12.41
N ALA A 87 -5.70 3.82 11.12
CA ALA A 87 -6.84 4.51 10.51
C ALA A 87 -8.20 4.08 11.09
N ARG A 88 -8.30 2.85 11.62
CA ARG A 88 -9.54 2.33 12.23
C ARG A 88 -9.64 2.54 13.74
N MET A 89 -8.51 2.73 14.43
CA MET A 89 -8.50 3.02 15.87
C MET A 89 -8.68 4.52 16.19
N GLY A 90 -8.51 5.41 15.21
CA GLY A 90 -8.74 6.85 15.38
C GLY A 90 -10.21 7.29 15.51
N THR A 91 -11.17 6.36 15.57
CA THR A 91 -12.61 6.68 15.65
C THR A 91 -13.32 6.22 16.92
N ASP A 92 -12.67 5.48 17.83
CA ASP A 92 -13.34 4.85 18.98
C ASP A 92 -12.59 5.00 20.33
N GLU A 93 -11.85 6.10 20.57
CA GLU A 93 -11.29 6.41 21.90
C GLU A 93 -12.09 7.54 22.57
N ALA A 94 -13.37 7.29 22.84
CA ALA A 94 -14.20 8.11 23.73
C ALA A 94 -15.36 7.29 24.32
N ALA A 95 -15.11 6.06 24.79
CA ALA A 95 -16.05 5.35 25.65
C ALA A 95 -15.38 4.15 26.34
N ALA A 96 -14.64 4.42 27.42
CA ALA A 96 -14.53 3.48 28.52
C ALA A 96 -14.63 4.28 29.81
N THR A 97 -15.77 4.12 30.45
CA THR A 97 -16.22 4.71 31.71
C THR A 97 -15.32 4.32 32.87
N ASP A 98 -14.84 5.34 33.57
CA ASP A 98 -14.19 5.29 34.87
C ASP A 98 -15.26 5.25 35.95
N GLU A 99 -15.49 4.08 36.56
CA GLU A 99 -16.23 3.93 37.81
C GLU A 99 -15.68 2.73 38.60
N HIS A 100 -14.80 2.95 39.59
CA HIS A 100 -15.09 2.59 40.99
C HIS A 100 -14.08 3.18 41.98
N GLU A 101 -14.60 3.95 42.92
CA GLU A 101 -13.93 4.50 44.12
C GLU A 101 -14.32 3.72 45.39
N ALA A 102 -13.42 3.82 46.39
CA ALA A 102 -13.54 3.46 47.82
C ALA A 102 -13.51 1.96 48.23
N ALA A 103 -12.90 1.51 49.34
CA ALA A 103 -12.00 2.05 50.36
C ALA A 103 -11.62 0.90 51.34
N ASP A 104 -10.65 1.16 52.24
CA ASP A 104 -10.46 0.58 53.60
C ASP A 104 -9.61 -0.71 53.74
N ASP A 105 -8.68 -0.93 54.70
CA ASP A 105 -7.86 -0.12 55.63
C ASP A 105 -6.91 -1.10 56.40
N SER A 106 -5.85 -0.57 57.03
CA SER A 106 -5.03 -1.09 58.17
C SER A 106 -3.96 -2.18 57.92
N ASP A 107 -2.74 -2.14 58.51
CA ASP A 107 -2.01 -1.21 59.41
C ASP A 107 -0.52 -1.66 59.56
N SER A 108 0.39 -0.68 59.85
CA SER A 108 1.68 -0.70 60.59
C SER A 108 2.91 -1.54 60.11
N GLU A 109 4.19 -1.13 60.22
CA GLU A 109 4.85 0.05 60.81
C GLU A 109 6.33 0.20 60.33
N HIS A 110 6.81 1.45 60.26
CA HIS A 110 8.16 2.01 60.56
C HIS A 110 9.47 1.54 59.86
N GLY A 111 10.19 2.52 59.28
CA GLY A 111 11.65 2.59 59.41
C GLY A 111 12.50 3.08 58.23
N SER A 112 12.68 4.40 58.12
CA SER A 112 13.95 5.10 57.77
C SER A 112 14.66 4.94 56.39
N GLN A 113 14.86 6.11 55.78
CA GLN A 113 16.14 6.64 55.26
C GLN A 113 16.46 6.53 53.75
N LEU A 114 16.08 7.61 53.06
CA LEU A 114 16.83 8.40 52.08
C LEU A 114 18.22 7.89 51.66
N VAL A 115 18.34 7.33 50.45
CA VAL A 115 19.52 7.50 49.58
C VAL A 115 19.08 7.59 48.12
N THR A 116 19.22 8.78 47.54
CA THR A 116 19.26 9.02 46.09
C THR A 116 20.39 8.21 45.47
N GLN A 117 20.12 7.32 44.51
CA GLN A 117 21.11 6.93 43.50
C GLN A 117 20.43 6.67 42.14
N LYS A 118 20.69 7.63 41.25
CA LYS A 118 20.49 7.58 39.81
C LYS A 118 21.52 6.61 39.22
N ALA A 119 21.05 5.53 38.60
CA ALA A 119 21.88 4.69 37.74
C ALA A 119 21.23 4.59 36.36
N ALA A 120 21.83 5.32 35.43
CA ALA A 120 21.51 5.27 34.02
C ALA A 120 21.87 3.88 33.46
N MET A 121 20.89 3.10 33.06
CA MET A 121 21.10 1.96 32.17
C MET A 121 20.91 2.43 30.74
N THR A 122 22.03 2.57 30.06
CA THR A 122 22.16 2.79 28.63
C THR A 122 21.49 1.67 27.86
N THR A 123 20.32 1.94 27.28
CA THR A 123 19.81 1.18 26.14
C THR A 123 20.72 1.46 24.94
N LYS A 124 21.68 0.56 24.71
CA LYS A 124 22.32 0.46 23.40
C LYS A 124 21.27 -0.04 22.42
N GLU A 125 20.62 0.90 21.78
CA GLU A 125 19.77 0.69 20.61
C GLU A 125 20.67 0.16 19.50
N SER A 126 20.80 -1.16 19.43
CA SER A 126 21.41 -1.84 18.31
C SER A 126 20.55 -1.56 17.09
N ALA A 127 21.01 -0.64 16.25
CA ALA A 127 20.54 -0.45 14.89
C ALA A 127 20.69 -1.76 14.14
N LYS A 128 19.68 -2.63 14.26
CA LYS A 128 19.51 -3.80 13.42
C LYS A 128 19.15 -3.25 12.05
N LYS A 129 20.18 -3.05 11.22
CA LYS A 129 20.00 -2.93 9.78
C LYS A 129 19.14 -4.12 9.36
N PHE A 130 17.91 -3.83 8.95
CA PHE A 130 17.13 -4.77 8.17
C PHE A 130 17.92 -4.94 6.88
N ASP A 131 18.65 -6.03 6.76
CA ASP A 131 19.07 -6.53 5.46
C ASP A 131 17.78 -6.94 4.75
N ILE A 132 17.20 -5.98 4.03
CA ILE A 132 16.10 -6.22 3.13
C ILE A 132 16.68 -7.11 2.03
N ASP A 133 16.21 -8.36 1.96
CA ASP A 133 16.69 -9.37 1.01
C ASP A 133 16.87 -8.77 -0.40
N ASP A 134 18.14 -8.60 -0.80
CA ASP A 134 18.56 -7.95 -2.05
C ASP A 134 17.96 -8.65 -3.29
N GLU A 135 17.77 -9.97 -3.21
CA GLU A 135 17.14 -10.78 -4.26
C GLU A 135 15.67 -10.41 -4.50
N GLY A 136 14.94 -10.05 -3.45
CA GLY A 136 13.54 -9.63 -3.56
C GLY A 136 13.38 -8.27 -4.25
N HIS A 137 14.35 -7.38 -4.06
CA HIS A 137 14.40 -6.08 -4.75
C HIS A 137 14.73 -6.25 -6.23
N GLN A 138 15.73 -7.07 -6.55
CA GLN A 138 16.13 -7.33 -7.93
C GLN A 138 15.04 -8.07 -8.72
N HIS A 139 14.40 -9.06 -8.12
CA HIS A 139 13.29 -9.78 -8.76
C HIS A 139 12.13 -8.83 -9.09
N ARG A 140 11.79 -7.92 -8.18
CA ARG A 140 10.75 -6.91 -8.39
C ARG A 140 11.11 -5.93 -9.49
N GLN A 141 12.36 -5.48 -9.57
CA GLN A 141 12.82 -4.60 -10.64
C GLN A 141 12.74 -5.28 -12.01
N LYS A 142 13.15 -6.55 -12.10
CA LYS A 142 13.02 -7.36 -13.33
C LYS A 142 11.56 -7.51 -13.74
N LEU A 143 10.66 -7.77 -12.78
CA LEU A 143 9.22 -7.89 -13.06
C LEU A 143 8.64 -6.59 -13.64
N PHE A 144 8.99 -5.44 -13.05
CA PHE A 144 8.56 -4.12 -13.55
C PHE A 144 9.13 -3.83 -14.93
N GLN A 145 10.38 -4.20 -15.18
CA GLN A 145 11.02 -4.01 -16.48
C GLN A 145 10.31 -4.84 -17.56
N CYS A 146 10.05 -6.13 -17.29
CA CYS A 146 9.29 -6.97 -18.20
C CYS A 146 7.87 -6.43 -18.46
N GLU A 147 7.17 -5.95 -17.42
CA GLU A 147 5.84 -5.35 -17.59
C GLU A 147 5.89 -4.07 -18.46
N TYR A 148 6.92 -3.24 -18.26
CA TYR A 148 7.13 -2.04 -19.06
C TYR A 148 7.39 -2.37 -20.53
N GLU A 149 8.28 -3.33 -20.79
CA GLU A 149 8.62 -3.77 -22.14
C GLU A 149 7.42 -4.40 -22.85
N ALA A 150 6.64 -5.24 -22.16
CA ALA A 150 5.42 -5.81 -22.69
C ALA A 150 4.39 -4.74 -23.08
N LYS A 151 4.20 -3.73 -22.21
CA LYS A 151 3.28 -2.61 -22.48
C LYS A 151 3.76 -1.73 -23.63
N ARG A 152 5.07 -1.50 -23.72
CA ARG A 152 5.66 -0.77 -24.84
C ARG A 152 5.44 -1.51 -26.16
N ALA A 153 5.74 -2.81 -26.21
CA ALA A 153 5.51 -3.64 -27.38
C ALA A 153 4.03 -3.68 -27.76
N GLN A 154 3.12 -3.78 -26.79
CA GLN A 154 1.69 -3.72 -27.02
C GLN A 154 1.28 -2.37 -27.66
N ALA A 155 1.75 -1.25 -27.11
CA ALA A 155 1.45 0.07 -27.66
C ALA A 155 1.99 0.24 -29.08
N ASP A 156 3.20 -0.27 -29.37
CA ASP A 156 3.79 -0.24 -30.70
C ASP A 156 2.91 -1.01 -31.70
N VAL A 157 2.43 -2.21 -31.32
CA VAL A 157 1.48 -2.99 -32.14
C VAL A 157 0.17 -2.24 -32.35
N GLU A 158 -0.40 -1.64 -31.30
CA GLU A 158 -1.64 -0.86 -31.41
C GLU A 158 -1.49 0.34 -32.36
N ILE A 159 -0.35 1.04 -32.31
CA ILE A 159 -0.04 2.15 -33.22
C ILE A 159 0.04 1.66 -34.67
N VAL A 160 0.73 0.54 -34.92
CA VAL A 160 0.83 -0.04 -36.26
C VAL A 160 -0.55 -0.47 -36.77
N CYS A 161 -1.33 -1.17 -35.94
CA CYS A 161 -2.70 -1.58 -36.28
C CYS A 161 -3.59 -0.37 -36.59
N ALA A 162 -3.56 0.66 -35.75
CA ALA A 162 -4.32 1.89 -35.96
C ALA A 162 -3.93 2.58 -37.28
N ARG A 163 -2.63 2.62 -37.60
CA ARG A 163 -2.13 3.19 -38.85
C ARG A 163 -2.61 2.40 -40.07
N VAL A 164 -2.48 1.08 -40.05
CA VAL A 164 -2.92 0.20 -41.14
C VAL A 164 -4.43 0.31 -41.36
N LEU A 165 -5.22 0.30 -40.29
CA LEU A 165 -6.67 0.47 -40.36
C LEU A 165 -7.05 1.87 -40.89
N GLY A 166 -6.35 2.91 -40.44
CA GLY A 166 -6.53 4.28 -40.93
C GLY A 166 -6.27 4.38 -42.43
N ARG A 167 -5.14 3.82 -42.89
CA ARG A 167 -4.76 3.75 -44.30
C ARG A 167 -5.84 3.04 -45.12
N GLN A 168 -6.29 1.87 -44.68
CA GLN A 168 -7.33 1.09 -45.37
C GLN A 168 -8.65 1.88 -45.47
N ARG A 169 -9.06 2.59 -44.41
CA ARG A 169 -10.28 3.40 -44.41
C ARG A 169 -10.21 4.56 -45.41
N LEU A 170 -9.07 5.26 -45.48
CA LEU A 170 -8.88 6.37 -46.42
C LEU A 170 -8.87 5.88 -47.88
N LEU A 171 -8.18 4.77 -48.16
CA LEU A 171 -8.17 4.16 -49.48
C LEU A 171 -9.57 3.69 -49.90
N ASN A 172 -10.32 3.05 -48.99
CA ASN A 172 -11.71 2.64 -49.24
C ASN A 172 -12.65 3.83 -49.46
N ALA A 173 -12.33 5.00 -48.91
CA ALA A 173 -13.05 6.24 -49.13
C ALA A 173 -12.67 6.96 -50.45
N GLY A 174 -11.74 6.39 -51.23
CA GLY A 174 -11.30 6.94 -52.51
C GLY A 174 -10.25 8.06 -52.41
N VAL A 175 -9.59 8.22 -51.26
CA VAL A 175 -8.49 9.17 -51.10
C VAL A 175 -7.28 8.71 -51.92
N ASP A 176 -6.64 9.64 -52.64
CA ASP A 176 -5.47 9.34 -53.47
C ASP A 176 -4.34 8.71 -52.62
N PRO A 177 -3.73 7.60 -53.05
CA PRO A 177 -2.69 6.91 -52.28
C PRO A 177 -1.51 7.79 -51.88
N LYS A 178 -1.12 8.78 -52.69
CA LYS A 178 0.00 9.69 -52.36
C LYS A 178 -0.35 10.56 -51.15
N VAL A 179 -1.58 11.08 -51.12
CA VAL A 179 -2.08 11.87 -49.99
C VAL A 179 -2.19 11.00 -48.73
N VAL A 180 -2.59 9.74 -48.88
CA VAL A 180 -2.64 8.80 -47.75
C VAL A 180 -1.24 8.50 -47.22
N ASP A 181 -0.25 8.28 -48.08
CA ASP A 181 1.13 7.98 -47.66
C ASP A 181 1.83 9.22 -47.07
N ASP A 182 1.48 10.44 -47.48
CA ASP A 182 1.95 11.69 -46.86
C ASP A 182 1.43 11.85 -45.42
N VAL A 183 0.19 11.41 -45.14
CA VAL A 183 -0.46 11.58 -43.81
C VAL A 183 -0.23 10.38 -42.89
N LEU A 184 -0.21 9.17 -43.44
CA LEU A 184 -0.01 7.91 -42.72
C LEU A 184 1.03 7.06 -43.46
N PRO A 185 2.33 7.35 -43.28
CA PRO A 185 3.40 6.66 -44.00
C PRO A 185 3.38 5.16 -43.71
N SER A 186 3.56 4.33 -44.74
CA SER A 186 3.84 2.92 -44.54
C SER A 186 5.09 2.78 -43.66
N ALA A 187 4.96 2.02 -42.58
CA ALA A 187 6.06 1.71 -41.67
C ALA A 187 7.22 1.02 -42.39
#